data_AF-A0A0H4T9J2-F1
#
_entry.id   AF-A0A0H4T9J2-F1
#
_cell.length_a   1.000
_cell.length_b   1.000
_cell.length_c   1.000
_cell.angle_alpha   90.00
_cell.angle_beta   90.00
_cell.angle_gamma   90.00
#
_symmetry.space_group_name_H-M   'P 1'
#
loop_
_entity.id
_entity.type
_entity.pdbx_description
1 polymer ?
#
loop_
_entity_poly.entity_id
_entity_poly.type
_entity_poly.pdbx_seq_one_letter_code
_entity_poly.pdbx_strand_id
1 'polypeptide(L)'
;MRSAGGNAPTAICPSCGYSKLLLKEATCLSCGKRGCERCLFMFGSFQANPSVDVVPQRVCSWSCFDGWASAMTAQGYSPVPWGPNWTFRGIVIQPQYVPRLRALAEQQRVNLQLQHAKNLVAAERFEDAAKIYESLGMWKDAGDVRRTGKRTVVTQVQVDVNSLIDQMRRGGLTSSYTCPACHSPIQITAQTDVGSLRHCQHCGSVIQTTDLVEFLSRVVGYR
;
A
#
# COMPACT_ATOMS: atom_id res chain seq x y z
N MET A 1 -15.51 80.65 -5.47
CA MET A 1 -14.87 79.51 -4.78
C MET A 1 -15.62 78.23 -5.20
N ARG A 2 -15.13 77.51 -6.21
CA ARG A 2 -15.76 76.27 -6.69
C ARG A 2 -15.18 75.11 -5.89
N SER A 3 -16.06 74.37 -5.23
CA SER A 3 -15.75 73.16 -4.46
C SER A 3 -15.30 72.06 -5.42
N ALA A 4 -14.02 71.73 -5.43
CA ALA A 4 -13.46 70.58 -6.13
C ALA A 4 -13.56 69.34 -5.22
N GLY A 5 -14.78 68.85 -5.02
CA GLY A 5 -15.02 67.53 -4.42
C GLY A 5 -14.76 66.43 -5.45
N GLY A 6 -13.50 66.17 -5.76
CA GLY A 6 -13.10 65.06 -6.62
C GLY A 6 -13.36 63.74 -5.90
N ASN A 7 -14.45 63.05 -6.25
CA ASN A 7 -14.65 61.65 -5.84
C ASN A 7 -13.52 60.81 -6.45
N ALA A 8 -12.57 60.38 -5.62
CA ALA A 8 -11.54 59.44 -6.04
C ALA A 8 -12.20 58.13 -6.50
N PRO A 9 -11.81 57.55 -7.65
CA PRO A 9 -12.41 56.33 -8.16
C PRO A 9 -12.17 55.17 -7.18
N THR A 10 -13.26 54.54 -6.72
CA THR A 10 -13.19 53.34 -5.87
C THR A 10 -12.92 52.12 -6.72
N ALA A 11 -11.90 51.33 -6.35
CA ALA A 11 -11.62 50.05 -7.00
C ALA A 11 -12.59 48.98 -6.48
N ILE A 12 -13.11 48.13 -7.38
CA ILE A 12 -14.12 47.10 -7.10
C ILE A 12 -13.48 45.71 -7.26
N CYS A 13 -13.67 44.84 -6.26
CA CYS A 13 -13.17 43.48 -6.30
C CYS A 13 -13.91 42.65 -7.37
N PRO A 14 -13.20 42.03 -8.33
CA PRO A 14 -13.83 41.22 -9.38
C PRO A 14 -14.49 39.94 -8.86
N SER A 15 -14.12 39.47 -7.66
CA SER A 15 -14.64 38.23 -7.08
C SER A 15 -15.87 38.40 -6.18
N CYS A 16 -16.07 39.57 -5.57
CA CYS A 16 -17.17 39.76 -4.60
C CYS A 16 -17.86 41.12 -4.67
N GLY A 17 -17.46 42.02 -5.57
CA GLY A 17 -18.05 43.34 -5.71
C GLY A 17 -17.72 44.33 -4.58
N TYR A 18 -16.88 43.97 -3.60
CA TYR A 18 -16.45 44.87 -2.53
C TYR A 18 -15.62 46.03 -3.09
N SER A 19 -16.00 47.27 -2.78
CA SER A 19 -15.34 48.48 -3.28
C SER A 19 -14.60 49.24 -2.17
N LYS A 20 -13.37 49.67 -2.44
CA LYS A 20 -12.57 50.50 -1.53
C LYS A 20 -11.64 51.43 -2.32
N LEU A 21 -11.35 52.61 -1.77
CA LEU A 21 -10.53 53.64 -2.42
C LEU A 21 -9.11 53.17 -2.77
N LEU A 22 -8.54 52.27 -1.95
CA LEU A 22 -7.25 51.61 -2.18
C LEU A 22 -7.42 50.10 -1.97
N LEU A 23 -8.15 49.46 -2.89
CA LEU A 23 -8.33 48.01 -2.85
C LEU A 23 -7.02 47.32 -3.27
N LYS A 24 -6.44 46.50 -2.39
CA LYS A 24 -5.31 45.64 -2.73
C LYS A 24 -5.83 44.32 -3.28
N GLU A 25 -5.63 44.11 -4.57
CA GLU A 25 -5.88 42.81 -5.20
C GLU A 25 -4.72 41.85 -4.94
N ALA A 26 -5.04 40.58 -4.76
CA ALA A 26 -4.08 39.50 -4.66
C ALA A 26 -4.65 38.24 -5.32
N THR A 27 -3.81 37.23 -5.46
CA THR A 27 -4.18 35.92 -6.02
C THR A 27 -4.09 34.84 -4.95
N CYS A 28 -5.00 33.86 -5.00
CA CYS A 28 -4.88 32.65 -4.21
C CYS A 28 -3.65 31.85 -4.65
N LEU A 29 -2.80 31.47 -3.70
CA LEU A 29 -1.58 30.70 -3.95
C LEU A 29 -1.86 29.31 -4.56
N SER A 30 -3.01 28.71 -4.25
CA SER A 30 -3.36 27.37 -4.69
C SER A 30 -4.07 27.35 -6.04
N CYS A 31 -5.15 28.13 -6.20
CA CYS A 31 -6.00 28.07 -7.40
C CYS A 31 -5.86 29.28 -8.35
N GLY A 32 -5.04 30.28 -8.01
CA GLY A 32 -4.85 31.48 -8.84
C GLY A 32 -6.01 32.48 -8.85
N LYS A 33 -7.13 32.20 -8.18
CA LYS A 33 -8.29 33.10 -8.13
C LYS A 33 -7.88 34.48 -7.59
N ARG A 34 -8.19 35.54 -8.34
CA ARG A 34 -7.99 36.94 -7.92
C ARG A 34 -9.05 37.34 -6.90
N GLY A 35 -8.66 38.08 -5.87
CA GLY A 35 -9.60 38.56 -4.86
C GLY A 35 -9.02 39.65 -3.98
N CYS A 36 -9.89 40.27 -3.20
CA CYS A 36 -9.51 41.27 -2.20
C CYS A 36 -9.26 40.63 -0.82
N GLU A 37 -8.98 41.48 0.16
CA GLU A 37 -8.83 41.15 1.58
C GLU A 37 -10.02 40.40 2.21
N ARG A 38 -11.23 40.46 1.61
CA ARG A 38 -12.40 39.67 2.03
C ARG A 38 -12.51 38.30 1.36
N CYS A 39 -11.98 38.18 0.14
CA CYS A 39 -12.02 36.92 -0.61
C CYS A 39 -10.85 35.99 -0.27
N LEU A 40 -9.75 36.58 0.18
CA LEU A 40 -8.49 35.90 0.41
C LEU A 40 -8.03 36.14 1.85
N PHE A 41 -7.84 35.08 2.61
CA PHE A 41 -7.25 35.16 3.93
C PHE A 41 -5.76 34.84 3.87
N MET A 42 -4.99 35.55 4.69
CA MET A 42 -3.55 35.35 4.83
C MET A 42 -3.31 34.21 5.81
N PHE A 43 -2.53 33.21 5.41
CA PHE A 43 -2.14 32.10 6.30
C PHE A 43 -0.69 32.18 6.75
N GLY A 44 0.12 32.97 6.06
CA GLY A 44 1.52 33.15 6.38
C GLY A 44 2.17 34.20 5.49
N SER A 45 3.48 34.34 5.64
CA SER A 45 4.28 35.27 4.84
C SER A 45 5.64 34.68 4.51
N PHE A 46 6.08 34.87 3.28
CA PHE A 46 7.45 34.57 2.88
C PHE A 46 8.32 35.79 3.21
N GLN A 47 9.47 35.56 3.84
CA GLN A 47 10.47 36.61 4.07
C GLN A 47 11.58 36.46 3.04
N ALA A 48 11.63 37.37 2.07
CA ALA A 48 12.71 37.37 1.07
C ALA A 48 14.00 38.02 1.61
N ASN A 49 13.85 38.97 2.53
CA ASN A 49 14.93 39.64 3.25
C ASN A 49 14.47 39.86 4.72
N PRO A 50 15.28 39.50 5.74
CA PRO A 50 14.92 39.65 7.15
C PRO A 50 14.47 41.06 7.59
N SER A 51 14.83 42.10 6.83
CA SER A 51 14.67 43.49 7.25
C SER A 51 13.66 44.31 6.44
N VAL A 52 13.17 43.83 5.28
CA VAL A 52 12.45 44.72 4.33
C VAL A 52 11.23 44.07 3.67
N ASP A 53 11.30 42.83 3.21
CA ASP A 53 10.29 42.28 2.30
C ASP A 53 9.52 41.10 2.89
N VAL A 54 8.31 41.38 3.36
CA VAL A 54 7.32 40.39 3.81
C VAL A 54 6.26 40.22 2.72
N VAL A 55 6.31 39.09 2.01
CA VAL A 55 5.33 38.78 0.96
C VAL A 55 4.20 37.93 1.55
N PRO A 56 3.00 38.49 1.73
CA PRO A 56 1.88 37.77 2.35
C PRO A 56 1.38 36.66 1.43
N GLN A 57 1.27 35.46 1.97
CA GLN A 57 0.74 34.27 1.31
C GLN A 57 -0.73 34.11 1.66
N ARG A 58 -1.58 33.96 0.63
CA ARG A 58 -3.03 34.00 0.78
C ARG A 58 -3.72 32.86 0.05
N VAL A 59 -4.85 32.41 0.58
CA VAL A 59 -5.74 31.43 -0.04
C VAL A 59 -7.20 31.88 0.04
N CYS A 60 -8.04 31.37 -0.85
CA CYS A 60 -9.46 31.74 -0.90
C CYS A 60 -10.37 30.84 -0.06
N SER A 61 -9.89 29.69 0.41
CA SER A 61 -10.68 28.70 1.14
C SER A 61 -9.78 27.71 1.88
N TRP A 62 -10.37 26.99 2.85
CA TRP A 62 -9.67 25.92 3.56
C TRP A 62 -9.27 24.77 2.64
N SER A 63 -10.07 24.43 1.63
CA SER A 63 -9.70 23.41 0.64
C SER A 63 -8.50 23.83 -0.21
N CYS A 64 -8.39 25.12 -0.56
CA CYS A 64 -7.20 25.65 -1.23
C CYS A 64 -5.97 25.65 -0.31
N PHE A 65 -6.15 25.91 0.99
CA PHE A 65 -5.07 25.77 1.96
C PHE A 65 -4.60 24.31 2.08
N ASP A 66 -5.54 23.38 2.26
CA ASP A 66 -5.24 21.96 2.40
C ASP A 66 -4.60 21.39 1.13
N GLY A 67 -5.13 21.73 -0.05
CA GLY A 67 -4.55 21.29 -1.32
C GLY A 67 -3.12 21.77 -1.49
N TRP A 68 -2.84 23.04 -1.13
CA TRP A 68 -1.47 23.56 -1.11
C TRP A 68 -0.60 22.83 -0.08
N ALA A 69 -1.09 22.67 1.16
CA ALA A 69 -0.36 22.03 2.23
C ALA A 69 -0.03 20.57 1.91
N SER A 70 -1.01 19.80 1.43
CA SER A 70 -0.87 18.41 0.98
C SER A 70 0.14 18.28 -0.15
N ALA A 71 0.15 19.20 -1.12
CA ALA A 71 1.14 19.18 -2.19
C ALA A 71 2.57 19.37 -1.64
N MET A 72 2.74 20.25 -0.66
CA MET A 72 4.05 20.49 -0.03
C MET A 72 4.47 19.34 0.88
N THR A 73 3.56 18.74 1.66
CA THR A 73 3.87 17.57 2.48
C THR A 73 4.18 16.34 1.62
N ALA A 74 3.53 16.19 0.47
CA ALA A 74 3.87 15.14 -0.50
C ALA A 74 5.29 15.30 -1.08
N GLN A 75 5.80 16.53 -1.17
CA GLN A 75 7.20 16.81 -1.53
C GLN A 75 8.19 16.61 -0.37
N GLY A 76 7.72 16.20 0.81
CA GLY A 76 8.56 15.94 1.98
C GLY A 76 8.77 17.14 2.89
N TYR A 77 8.09 18.27 2.66
CA TYR A 77 8.14 19.40 3.60
C TYR A 77 7.29 19.11 4.83
N SER A 78 7.78 19.50 6.00
CA SER A 78 7.04 19.46 7.27
C SER A 78 7.13 20.82 7.97
N PRO A 79 6.11 21.21 8.77
CA PRO A 79 6.17 22.44 9.53
C PRO A 79 7.23 22.30 10.63
N VAL A 80 8.17 23.24 10.69
CA VAL A 80 9.25 23.26 11.67
C VAL A 80 9.17 24.51 12.55
N PRO A 81 9.51 24.42 13.84
CA PRO A 81 9.57 25.58 14.72
C PRO A 81 10.71 26.52 14.27
N TRP A 82 10.45 27.82 14.28
CA TRP A 82 11.40 28.87 13.95
C TRP A 82 11.24 30.05 14.91
N GLY A 83 12.01 30.02 16.01
CA GLY A 83 11.84 30.96 17.11
C GLY A 83 10.42 30.86 17.69
N PRO A 84 9.68 31.98 17.84
CA PRO A 84 8.29 31.97 18.32
C PRO A 84 7.27 31.55 17.24
N ASN A 85 7.71 31.45 15.97
CA ASN A 85 6.84 31.16 14.84
C ASN A 85 7.08 29.74 14.30
N TRP A 86 6.24 29.33 13.34
CA TRP A 86 6.45 28.10 12.59
C TRP A 86 6.77 28.45 11.14
N THR A 87 7.68 27.71 10.52
CA THR A 87 7.94 27.84 9.10
C THR A 87 7.55 26.57 8.35
N PHE A 88 7.04 26.75 7.14
CA PHE A 88 6.72 25.68 6.23
C PHE A 88 7.15 26.10 4.82
N ARG A 89 8.18 25.42 4.29
CA ARG A 89 8.85 25.79 3.02
C ARG A 89 9.23 27.28 2.95
N GLY A 90 9.85 27.78 4.01
CA GLY A 90 10.29 29.18 4.11
C GLY A 90 9.17 30.22 4.32
N ILE A 91 7.90 29.78 4.41
CA ILE A 91 6.78 30.66 4.75
C ILE A 91 6.59 30.61 6.26
N VAL A 92 6.62 31.76 6.91
CA VAL A 92 6.25 31.93 8.32
C VAL A 92 4.74 31.79 8.42
N ILE A 93 4.28 30.73 9.07
CA ILE A 93 2.87 30.38 9.20
C ILE A 93 2.29 31.02 10.45
N GLN A 94 1.08 31.57 10.35
CA GLN A 94 0.40 32.11 11.50
C GLN A 94 -0.04 30.97 12.45
N PRO A 95 0.05 31.12 13.78
CA PRO A 95 -0.13 30.03 14.74
C PRO A 95 -1.44 29.23 14.59
N GLN A 96 -2.54 29.86 14.16
CA GLN A 96 -3.84 29.21 14.01
C GLN A 96 -3.91 28.16 12.90
N TYR A 97 -2.99 28.20 11.91
CA TYR A 97 -2.95 27.22 10.81
C TYR A 97 -2.03 26.04 11.12
N VAL A 98 -1.15 26.17 12.12
CA VAL A 98 -0.13 25.17 12.46
C VAL A 98 -0.72 23.82 12.86
N PRO A 99 -1.76 23.73 13.72
CA PRO A 99 -2.34 22.43 14.08
C PRO A 99 -2.83 21.64 12.86
N ARG A 100 -3.43 22.35 11.89
CA ARG A 100 -3.94 21.74 10.66
C ARG A 100 -2.81 21.23 9.76
N LEU A 101 -1.73 22.01 9.60
CA LEU A 101 -0.54 21.56 8.87
C LEU A 101 0.11 20.32 9.51
N ARG A 102 0.20 20.30 10.83
CA ARG A 102 0.76 19.15 11.56
C ARG A 102 -0.09 17.90 11.37
N ALA A 103 -1.41 18.02 11.42
CA ALA A 103 -2.31 16.90 11.17
C ALA A 103 -2.15 16.34 9.74
N LEU A 104 -2.07 17.22 8.73
CA LEU A 104 -1.85 16.81 7.34
C LEU A 104 -0.47 16.14 7.14
N ALA A 105 0.58 16.69 7.75
CA ALA A 105 1.92 16.11 7.67
C ALA A 105 1.98 14.72 8.34
N GLU A 106 1.33 14.56 9.49
CA GLU A 106 1.27 13.29 10.20
C GLU A 106 0.46 12.24 9.42
N GLN A 107 -0.70 12.63 8.87
CA GLN A 107 -1.50 11.75 8.03
C GLN A 107 -0.70 11.27 6.81
N GLN A 108 0.07 12.16 6.18
CA GLN A 108 0.92 11.78 5.07
C GLN A 108 2.03 10.81 5.49
N ARG A 109 2.64 11.02 6.67
CA ARG A 109 3.66 10.12 7.22
C ARG A 109 3.11 8.71 7.42
N VAL A 110 1.93 8.60 8.03
CA VAL A 110 1.23 7.32 8.22
C VAL A 110 0.91 6.65 6.88
N ASN A 111 0.40 7.41 5.91
CA ASN A 111 0.11 6.88 4.57
C ASN A 111 1.37 6.34 3.87
N LEU A 112 2.51 7.04 3.98
CA LEU A 112 3.78 6.57 3.44
C LEU A 112 4.26 5.29 4.12
N GLN A 113 4.11 5.18 5.44
CA GLN A 113 4.44 3.95 6.17
C GLN A 113 3.54 2.78 5.74
N LEU A 114 2.25 3.02 5.54
CA LEU A 114 1.33 2.00 5.03
C LEU A 114 1.69 1.54 3.62
N GLN A 115 2.05 2.46 2.72
CA GLN A 115 2.51 2.10 1.38
C GLN A 115 3.83 1.33 1.44
N HIS A 116 4.75 1.73 2.31
CA HIS A 116 5.99 0.98 2.53
C HIS A 116 5.73 -0.44 3.02
N ALA A 117 4.82 -0.62 3.98
CA ALA A 117 4.40 -1.95 4.46
C ALA A 117 3.82 -2.81 3.33
N LYS A 118 2.96 -2.25 2.48
CA LYS A 118 2.41 -2.96 1.30
C LYS A 118 3.49 -3.41 0.33
N ASN A 119 4.46 -2.54 0.05
CA ASN A 119 5.60 -2.88 -0.81
C ASN A 119 6.46 -4.00 -0.21
N LEU A 120 6.64 -4.03 1.13
CA LEU A 120 7.33 -5.12 1.82
C LEU A 120 6.57 -6.44 1.75
N VAL A 121 5.24 -6.43 1.87
CA VAL A 121 4.40 -7.62 1.65
C VAL A 121 4.55 -8.14 0.23
N ALA A 122 4.54 -7.25 -0.77
CA ALA A 122 4.73 -7.62 -2.18
C ALA A 122 6.13 -8.18 -2.45
N ALA A 123 7.14 -7.78 -1.67
CA ALA A 123 8.50 -8.30 -1.71
C ALA A 123 8.71 -9.55 -0.81
N GLU A 124 7.64 -10.18 -0.32
CA GLU A 124 7.65 -11.35 0.58
C GLU A 124 8.38 -11.14 1.92
N ARG A 125 8.65 -9.89 2.29
CA ARG A 125 9.27 -9.50 3.57
C ARG A 125 8.21 -9.31 4.65
N PHE A 126 7.52 -10.39 4.99
CA PHE A 126 6.35 -10.37 5.86
C PHE A 126 6.64 -9.86 7.28
N GLU A 127 7.79 -10.21 7.87
CA GLU A 127 8.10 -9.77 9.25
C GLU A 127 8.37 -8.27 9.32
N ASP A 128 9.08 -7.70 8.34
CA ASP A 128 9.35 -6.26 8.31
C ASP A 128 8.07 -5.45 8.06
N ALA A 129 7.18 -5.95 7.20
CA ALA A 129 5.86 -5.37 7.01
C ALA A 129 5.01 -5.41 8.30
N ALA A 130 5.04 -6.54 9.02
CA ALA A 130 4.31 -6.70 10.28
C ALA A 130 4.78 -5.70 11.35
N LYS A 131 6.09 -5.47 11.50
CA LYS A 131 6.64 -4.46 12.42
C LYS A 131 6.10 -3.06 12.13
N ILE A 132 5.93 -2.69 10.86
CA ILE A 132 5.35 -1.38 10.50
C ILE A 132 3.88 -1.32 10.93
N TYR A 133 3.08 -2.35 10.65
CA TYR A 133 1.69 -2.40 11.10
C TYR A 133 1.57 -2.31 12.62
N GLU A 134 2.46 -2.97 13.37
CA GLU A 134 2.51 -2.85 14.84
C GLU A 134 2.85 -1.42 15.29
N SER A 135 3.83 -0.77 14.65
CA SER A 135 4.20 0.62 14.96
C SER A 135 3.06 1.61 14.71
N LEU A 136 2.12 1.26 13.85
CA LEU A 136 0.90 2.01 13.54
C LEU A 136 -0.31 1.60 14.41
N GLY A 137 -0.15 0.61 15.30
CA GLY A 137 -1.23 0.08 16.14
C GLY A 137 -2.18 -0.88 15.44
N MET A 138 -1.84 -1.37 14.24
CA MET A 138 -2.63 -2.27 13.40
C MET A 138 -2.30 -3.74 13.68
N TRP A 139 -2.55 -4.18 14.91
CA TRP A 139 -2.17 -5.51 15.41
C TRP A 139 -2.79 -6.68 14.63
N LYS A 140 -4.04 -6.52 14.17
CA LYS A 140 -4.74 -7.52 13.37
C LYS A 140 -4.03 -7.77 12.04
N ASP A 141 -3.73 -6.69 11.31
CA ASP A 141 -3.09 -6.76 10.00
C ASP A 141 -1.65 -7.31 10.13
N ALA A 142 -0.92 -6.92 11.18
CA ALA A 142 0.39 -7.49 11.49
C ALA A 142 0.32 -9.02 11.67
N GLY A 143 -0.69 -9.51 12.40
CA GLY A 143 -0.92 -10.94 12.59
C GLY A 143 -1.27 -11.67 11.29
N ASP A 144 -2.10 -11.07 10.44
CA ASP A 144 -2.51 -11.64 9.15
C ASP A 144 -1.33 -11.76 8.18
N VAL A 145 -0.47 -10.74 8.14
CA VAL A 145 0.77 -10.74 7.34
C VAL A 145 1.72 -11.85 7.79
N ARG A 146 1.93 -12.01 9.10
CA ARG A 146 2.78 -13.11 9.63
C ARG A 146 2.20 -14.49 9.34
N ARG A 147 0.88 -14.66 9.40
CA ARG A 147 0.22 -15.93 9.02
C ARG A 147 0.41 -16.24 7.53
N THR A 148 0.37 -15.21 6.68
CA THR A 148 0.62 -15.34 5.25
C THR A 148 2.04 -15.82 4.98
N GLY A 149 3.05 -15.23 5.65
CA GLY A 149 4.44 -15.70 5.52
C GLY A 149 4.68 -17.11 6.06
N LYS A 150 3.89 -17.57 7.04
CA LYS A 150 3.94 -18.95 7.58
C LYS A 150 3.19 -19.97 6.75
N ARG A 151 2.35 -19.56 5.77
CA ARG A 151 1.79 -20.49 4.78
C ARG A 151 2.90 -20.89 3.81
N THR A 152 3.81 -21.73 4.28
CA THR A 152 4.66 -22.53 3.40
C THR A 152 3.75 -23.32 2.49
N VAL A 153 3.85 -23.04 1.19
CA VAL A 153 3.34 -23.92 0.15
C VAL A 153 4.16 -25.21 0.27
N VAL A 154 3.62 -26.23 0.95
CA VAL A 154 4.18 -27.58 0.92
C VAL A 154 3.86 -28.14 -0.46
N THR A 155 4.60 -27.75 -1.49
CA THR A 155 4.39 -28.23 -2.87
C THR A 155 5.11 -29.52 -3.21
N GLN A 156 5.87 -30.12 -2.30
CA GLN A 156 6.49 -31.43 -2.56
C GLN A 156 6.41 -32.32 -1.32
N VAL A 157 5.29 -33.02 -1.18
CA VAL A 157 5.33 -34.33 -0.53
C VAL A 157 5.92 -35.28 -1.57
N GLN A 158 7.25 -35.43 -1.61
CA GLN A 158 7.87 -36.54 -2.33
C GLN A 158 7.49 -37.83 -1.60
N VAL A 159 6.40 -38.45 -2.01
CA VAL A 159 6.02 -39.76 -1.50
C VAL A 159 6.93 -40.79 -2.17
N ASP A 160 7.83 -41.40 -1.40
CA ASP A 160 8.67 -42.51 -1.86
C ASP A 160 7.78 -43.74 -2.13
N VAL A 161 7.79 -44.23 -3.37
CA VAL A 161 7.02 -45.39 -3.82
C VAL A 161 7.34 -46.62 -2.97
N ASN A 162 8.59 -46.75 -2.51
CA ASN A 162 9.01 -47.87 -1.67
C ASN A 162 8.29 -47.83 -0.30
N SER A 163 8.11 -46.63 0.26
CA SER A 163 7.41 -46.44 1.53
C SER A 163 5.92 -46.78 1.45
N LEU A 164 5.28 -46.54 0.29
CA LEU A 164 3.89 -46.91 0.04
C LEU A 164 3.72 -48.43 -0.09
N ILE A 165 4.66 -49.09 -0.76
CA ILE A 165 4.63 -50.56 -0.94
C ILE A 165 4.89 -51.26 0.40
N ASP A 166 5.82 -50.75 1.22
CA ASP A 166 6.04 -51.30 2.56
C ASP A 166 4.85 -51.12 3.50
N GLN A 167 4.08 -50.03 3.36
CA GLN A 167 2.83 -49.84 4.09
C GLN A 167 1.73 -50.81 3.61
N MET A 168 1.62 -51.04 2.30
CA MET A 168 0.73 -52.06 1.73
C MET A 168 1.08 -53.46 2.24
N ARG A 169 2.37 -53.79 2.34
CA ARG A 169 2.90 -55.03 2.93
C ARG A 169 2.48 -55.19 4.40
N ARG A 170 2.67 -54.15 5.22
CA ARG A 170 2.29 -54.16 6.64
C ARG A 170 0.78 -54.30 6.85
N GLY A 171 -0.02 -53.74 5.94
CA GLY A 171 -1.48 -53.83 5.97
C GLY A 171 -2.07 -55.14 5.41
N GLY A 172 -1.26 -56.03 4.82
CA GLY A 172 -1.73 -57.26 4.18
C GLY A 172 -2.67 -57.02 2.99
N LEU A 173 -2.62 -55.83 2.39
CA LEU A 173 -3.52 -55.41 1.33
C LEU A 173 -3.08 -56.02 -0.01
N THR A 174 -4.04 -56.52 -0.79
CA THR A 174 -3.85 -56.91 -2.19
C THR A 174 -4.73 -56.02 -3.05
N SER A 175 -4.19 -55.49 -4.14
CA SER A 175 -4.93 -54.58 -5.01
C SER A 175 -4.63 -54.87 -6.47
N SER A 176 -5.66 -54.75 -7.32
CA SER A 176 -5.55 -55.00 -8.75
C SER A 176 -5.40 -53.68 -9.50
N TYR A 177 -4.22 -53.47 -10.11
CA TYR A 177 -3.95 -52.33 -10.98
C TYR A 177 -4.30 -52.70 -12.42
N THR A 178 -5.11 -51.88 -13.09
CA THR A 178 -5.49 -52.12 -14.49
C THR A 178 -4.48 -51.44 -15.42
N CYS A 179 -3.88 -52.20 -16.33
CA CYS A 179 -2.93 -51.63 -17.29
C CYS A 179 -3.64 -50.63 -18.23
N PRO A 180 -3.12 -49.41 -18.41
CA PRO A 180 -3.74 -48.41 -19.28
C PRO A 180 -3.66 -48.77 -20.79
N ALA A 181 -2.71 -49.63 -21.18
CA ALA A 181 -2.50 -49.98 -22.59
C ALA A 181 -3.32 -51.19 -23.05
N CYS A 182 -3.44 -52.23 -22.23
CA CYS A 182 -4.14 -53.48 -22.60
C CYS A 182 -5.34 -53.82 -21.69
N HIS A 183 -5.64 -52.98 -20.70
CA HIS A 183 -6.70 -53.18 -19.72
C HIS A 183 -6.64 -54.50 -18.95
N SER A 184 -5.50 -55.20 -19.00
CA SER A 184 -5.32 -56.45 -18.26
C SER A 184 -5.10 -56.14 -16.78
N PRO A 185 -5.77 -56.87 -15.86
CA PRO A 185 -5.60 -56.68 -14.43
C PRO A 185 -4.26 -57.26 -13.95
N ILE A 186 -3.46 -56.43 -13.29
CA ILE A 186 -2.18 -56.80 -12.67
C ILE A 186 -2.39 -56.86 -11.16
N GLN A 187 -2.13 -58.00 -10.55
CA GLN A 187 -2.24 -58.14 -9.09
C GLN A 187 -0.97 -57.61 -8.42
N ILE A 188 -1.12 -56.59 -7.58
CA ILE A 188 -0.05 -56.07 -6.72
C ILE A 188 -0.25 -56.67 -5.33
N THR A 189 0.67 -57.54 -4.95
CA THR A 189 0.68 -58.20 -3.65
C THR A 189 1.87 -57.73 -2.82
N ALA A 190 1.90 -58.13 -1.55
CA ALA A 190 3.01 -57.85 -0.65
C ALA A 190 4.37 -58.38 -1.16
N GLN A 191 4.40 -59.34 -2.07
CA GLN A 191 5.63 -59.95 -2.59
C GLN A 191 6.07 -59.38 -3.95
N THR A 192 5.29 -58.46 -4.54
CA THR A 192 5.62 -57.88 -5.84
C THR A 192 6.84 -56.95 -5.73
N ASP A 193 7.81 -57.12 -6.64
CA ASP A 193 9.01 -56.28 -6.72
C ASP A 193 8.76 -55.03 -7.58
N VAL A 194 9.31 -53.88 -7.17
CA VAL A 194 9.13 -52.58 -7.83
C VAL A 194 9.73 -52.58 -9.24
N GLY A 195 10.81 -53.34 -9.47
CA GLY A 195 11.41 -53.51 -10.79
C GLY A 195 10.47 -54.23 -11.77
N SER A 196 9.70 -55.19 -11.27
CA SER A 196 8.74 -55.98 -12.07
C SER A 196 7.49 -55.19 -12.50
N LEU A 197 7.19 -54.08 -11.82
CA LEU A 197 6.03 -53.21 -12.10
C LEU A 197 6.32 -52.11 -13.14
N ARG A 198 7.57 -51.99 -13.62
CA ARG A 198 7.91 -51.02 -14.68
C ARG A 198 7.34 -51.40 -16.04
N HIS A 199 6.99 -52.66 -16.24
CA HIS A 199 6.45 -53.18 -17.50
C HIS A 199 5.22 -54.03 -17.22
N CYS A 200 4.21 -53.93 -18.08
CA CYS A 200 3.05 -54.81 -18.01
C CYS A 200 3.45 -56.25 -18.37
N GLN A 201 3.10 -57.21 -17.52
CA GLN A 201 3.37 -58.64 -17.75
C GLN A 201 2.59 -59.24 -18.94
N HIS A 202 1.51 -58.57 -19.37
CA HIS A 202 0.65 -59.06 -20.45
C HIS A 202 0.99 -58.48 -21.82
N CYS A 203 1.29 -57.18 -21.90
CA CYS A 203 1.53 -56.49 -23.17
C CYS A 203 2.92 -55.85 -23.31
N GLY A 204 3.74 -55.88 -22.25
CA GLY A 204 5.08 -55.31 -22.25
C GLY A 204 5.14 -53.77 -22.20
N SER A 205 4.00 -53.08 -22.11
CA SER A 205 3.97 -51.61 -22.06
C SER A 205 4.69 -51.07 -20.82
N VAL A 206 5.45 -49.99 -20.97
CA VAL A 206 6.08 -49.29 -19.85
C VAL A 206 5.02 -48.60 -19.00
N ILE A 207 5.00 -48.88 -17.70
CA ILE A 207 4.10 -48.24 -16.74
C ILE A 207 4.83 -47.04 -16.13
N GLN A 208 4.21 -45.86 -16.20
CA GLN A 208 4.78 -44.65 -15.63
C GLN A 208 4.75 -44.73 -14.09
N THR A 209 5.84 -44.29 -13.46
CA THR A 209 5.95 -44.28 -11.99
C THR A 209 4.93 -43.36 -11.32
N THR A 210 4.52 -42.29 -12.01
CA THR A 210 3.46 -41.37 -11.54
C THR A 210 2.12 -42.07 -11.34
N ASP A 211 1.72 -42.91 -12.30
CA ASP A 211 0.43 -43.58 -12.30
C ASP A 211 0.36 -44.67 -11.22
N LEU A 212 1.50 -45.33 -10.96
CA LEU A 212 1.66 -46.28 -9.86
C LEU A 212 1.60 -45.57 -8.50
N VAL A 213 2.25 -44.43 -8.34
CA VAL A 213 2.21 -43.64 -7.09
C VAL A 213 0.81 -43.14 -6.79
N GLU A 214 0.09 -42.65 -7.79
CA GLU A 214 -1.30 -42.19 -7.64
C GLU A 214 -2.24 -43.34 -7.25
N PHE A 215 -2.07 -44.52 -7.88
CA PHE A 215 -2.85 -45.69 -7.53
C PHE A 215 -2.55 -46.18 -6.11
N LEU A 216 -1.27 -46.32 -5.76
CA LEU A 216 -0.85 -46.83 -4.45
C LEU A 216 -1.23 -45.87 -3.32
N SER A 217 -1.13 -44.55 -3.51
CA SER A 217 -1.55 -43.56 -2.51
C SER A 217 -3.07 -43.63 -2.25
N ARG A 218 -3.86 -43.85 -3.31
CA ARG A 218 -5.32 -44.06 -3.20
C ARG A 218 -5.68 -45.33 -2.44
N VAL A 219 -4.94 -46.42 -2.65
CA VAL A 219 -5.17 -47.72 -1.99
C VAL A 219 -4.72 -47.71 -0.53
N VAL A 220 -3.60 -47.06 -0.21
CA VAL A 220 -3.06 -46.94 1.16
C VAL A 220 -3.82 -45.89 1.98
N GLY A 221 -4.62 -45.05 1.34
CA GLY A 221 -5.48 -44.06 2.02
C GLY A 221 -4.77 -42.77 2.41
N TYR A 222 -3.66 -42.43 1.76
CA TYR A 222 -3.05 -41.10 1.88
C TYR A 222 -4.01 -40.08 1.23
N ARG A 223 -4.69 -39.28 2.04
CA ARG A 223 -5.40 -38.07 1.62
C ARG A 223 -4.61 -36.84 1.99
#